data_AF-A0A836C407-F1
#
_entry.id   AF-A0A836C407-F1
#
_cell.length_a   1.000
_cell.length_b   1.000
_cell.length_c   1.000
_cell.angle_alpha   90.00
_cell.angle_beta   90.00
_cell.angle_gamma   90.00
#
_symmetry.space_group_name_H-M   'P 1'
#
loop_
_entity.id
_entity.type
_entity.pdbx_description
1 polymer ?
#
loop_
_entity_poly.entity_id
_entity_poly.type
_entity_poly.pdbx_seq_one_letter_code
_entity_poly.pdbx_strand_id
1 'polypeptide(L)'
;MICQSLFYNHLSLGPTSRYHLIAGAASAGWGQVEIHVPEGRGDNAAISAVAATKNVGGKSKPEEVITFPMDDHLANMRRHRSVPAGGLKGIKIDTQGHEFYVIKGLNHTLAAAQQLVVFAENAVELTEAAGVKPSEVYSYMRGHGFRGYCEVDIEVSERDGKEVITASGTEETGNDIECKDIIWVKV
;
A
#
# COMPACT_ATOMS: atom_id res chain seq x y z
N MET A 1 -7.52 -6.73 12.65
CA MET A 1 -8.40 -6.13 11.62
C MET A 1 -7.64 -6.26 10.33
N ILE A 2 -7.81 -7.38 9.63
CA ILE A 2 -7.14 -7.68 8.34
C ILE A 2 -8.26 -7.72 7.33
N CYS A 3 -8.13 -6.93 6.27
CA CYS A 3 -8.89 -7.05 5.04
C CYS A 3 -8.38 -6.00 4.06
N GLN A 4 -8.21 -6.45 2.83
CA GLN A 4 -8.49 -5.68 1.61
C GLN A 4 -7.39 -4.74 1.07
N SER A 5 -6.73 -5.22 0.01
CA SER A 5 -6.98 -4.61 -1.30
C SER A 5 -8.51 -4.46 -1.46
N LEU A 6 -9.04 -3.24 -1.32
CA LEU A 6 -10.48 -2.98 -1.28
C LEU A 6 -11.20 -3.46 -2.55
N PHE A 7 -11.79 -4.66 -2.48
CA PHE A 7 -12.85 -5.10 -3.37
C PHE A 7 -14.21 -4.89 -2.68
N TYR A 8 -14.96 -3.90 -3.16
CA TYR A 8 -16.41 -3.84 -2.96
C TYR A 8 -17.12 -3.55 -4.28
N ASN A 9 -18.07 -4.42 -4.62
CA ASN A 9 -19.05 -4.20 -5.66
C ASN A 9 -20.07 -3.14 -5.19
N HIS A 10 -20.24 -2.12 -6.02
CA HIS A 10 -21.31 -1.13 -6.01
C HIS A 10 -21.37 -0.15 -4.82
N LEU A 11 -20.75 1.02 -5.00
CA LEU A 11 -21.11 2.27 -4.31
C LEU A 11 -21.22 3.37 -5.36
N SER A 12 -22.45 3.77 -5.67
CA SER A 12 -22.71 4.95 -6.50
C SER A 12 -22.66 6.18 -5.58
N LEU A 13 -21.62 6.98 -5.75
CA LEU A 13 -21.49 8.27 -5.10
C LEU A 13 -21.46 9.29 -6.25
N GLY A 14 -22.31 10.31 -6.17
CA GLY A 14 -22.57 11.26 -7.26
C GLY A 14 -21.33 12.00 -7.79
N PRO A 15 -21.50 12.95 -8.72
CA PRO A 15 -20.40 13.63 -9.42
C PRO A 15 -19.42 14.43 -8.53
N THR A 16 -19.68 14.52 -7.23
CA THR A 16 -18.84 15.16 -6.20
C THR A 16 -18.19 14.16 -5.24
N SER A 17 -18.29 12.85 -5.52
CA SER A 17 -17.67 11.82 -4.69
C SER A 17 -16.16 12.03 -4.61
N ARG A 18 -15.63 12.02 -3.39
CA ARG A 18 -14.20 12.01 -3.11
C ARG A 18 -13.60 10.59 -3.07
N TYR A 19 -14.42 9.58 -3.31
CA TYR A 19 -14.02 8.18 -3.26
C TYR A 19 -14.01 7.59 -4.67
N HIS A 20 -12.88 6.97 -5.00
CA HIS A 20 -12.68 6.22 -6.23
C HIS A 20 -12.42 4.76 -5.87
N LEU A 21 -13.11 3.86 -6.55
CA LEU A 21 -12.89 2.42 -6.44
C LEU A 21 -12.31 1.93 -7.76
N ILE A 22 -11.23 1.15 -7.66
CA ILE A 22 -10.52 0.61 -8.81
C ILE A 22 -10.46 -0.89 -8.61
N ALA A 23 -11.00 -1.65 -9.56
CA ALA A 23 -10.98 -3.10 -9.50
C ALA A 23 -9.68 -3.63 -10.12
N GLY A 24 -8.91 -4.38 -9.34
CA GLY A 24 -7.71 -5.10 -9.75
C GLY A 24 -6.62 -5.05 -8.68
N ALA A 25 -5.42 -5.50 -9.03
CA ALA A 25 -4.30 -5.64 -8.11
C ALA A 25 -3.26 -4.54 -8.37
N ALA A 26 -2.97 -3.74 -7.34
CA ALA A 26 -1.85 -2.81 -7.39
C ALA A 26 -0.53 -3.58 -7.48
N SER A 27 0.34 -3.18 -8.41
CA SER A 27 1.63 -3.84 -8.68
C SER A 27 2.63 -2.85 -9.28
N ALA A 28 3.84 -3.31 -9.60
CA ALA A 28 4.88 -2.50 -10.23
C ALA A 28 4.61 -2.21 -11.73
N GLY A 29 3.65 -2.91 -12.34
CA GLY A 29 3.35 -2.77 -13.77
C GLY A 29 2.00 -3.37 -14.16
N TRP A 30 1.67 -3.25 -15.45
CA TRP A 30 0.46 -3.82 -16.04
C TRP A 30 0.65 -5.29 -16.40
N GLY A 31 -0.43 -6.07 -16.28
CA GLY A 31 -0.45 -7.47 -16.67
C GLY A 31 -1.65 -8.22 -16.10
N GLN A 32 -1.56 -9.53 -16.08
CA GLN A 32 -2.50 -10.41 -15.39
C GLN A 32 -1.72 -11.27 -14.39
N VAL A 33 -2.32 -11.54 -13.24
CA VAL A 33 -1.79 -12.46 -12.24
C VAL A 33 -2.90 -13.37 -11.78
N GLU A 34 -2.57 -14.64 -11.57
CA GLU A 34 -3.45 -15.56 -10.87
C GLU A 34 -3.37 -15.30 -9.37
N ILE A 35 -4.52 -15.15 -8.73
CA ILE A 35 -4.67 -15.15 -7.28
C ILE A 35 -5.54 -16.34 -6.88
N HIS A 36 -5.41 -16.79 -5.65
CA HIS A 36 -6.24 -17.82 -5.05
C HIS A 36 -7.18 -17.19 -4.04
N VAL A 37 -8.47 -17.42 -4.22
CA VAL A 37 -9.53 -16.93 -3.34
C VAL A 37 -10.07 -18.11 -2.51
N PRO A 38 -10.03 -18.04 -1.17
CA PRO A 38 -10.54 -19.13 -0.35
C PRO A 38 -12.07 -19.22 -0.44
N GLU A 39 -12.60 -20.44 -0.45
CA GLU A 39 -14.04 -20.69 -0.51
C GLU A 39 -14.76 -20.05 0.68
N GLY A 40 -15.78 -19.23 0.41
CA GLY A 40 -16.57 -18.55 1.45
C GLY A 40 -15.91 -17.34 2.12
N ARG A 41 -14.66 -17.00 1.77
CA ARG A 41 -13.90 -15.87 2.36
C ARG A 41 -13.14 -15.09 1.30
N GLY A 42 -13.80 -14.19 0.58
CA GLY A 42 -13.16 -13.38 -0.47
C GLY A 42 -12.10 -12.39 0.05
N ASP A 43 -12.05 -12.17 1.36
CA ASP A 43 -11.17 -11.21 2.03
C ASP A 43 -9.72 -11.68 2.24
N ASN A 44 -9.46 -12.96 1.96
CA ASN A 44 -8.17 -13.62 2.21
C ASN A 44 -7.49 -14.07 0.92
N ALA A 45 -7.76 -13.40 -0.20
CA ALA A 45 -7.13 -13.75 -1.47
C ALA A 45 -5.61 -13.48 -1.46
N ALA A 46 -4.83 -14.36 -2.08
CA ALA A 46 -3.36 -14.26 -2.15
C ALA A 46 -2.81 -14.90 -3.43
N ILE A 47 -1.56 -14.63 -3.81
CA ILE A 47 -0.97 -15.22 -5.03
C ILE A 47 -0.77 -16.74 -4.98
N SER A 48 -0.87 -17.35 -3.79
CA SER A 48 -0.70 -18.79 -3.63
C SER A 48 -1.86 -19.39 -2.84
N ALA A 49 -2.23 -20.61 -3.20
CA ALA A 49 -3.28 -21.35 -2.51
C ALA A 49 -2.98 -21.56 -1.02
N VAL A 50 -1.70 -21.72 -0.66
CA VAL A 50 -1.25 -21.90 0.72
C VAL A 50 -1.46 -20.62 1.52
N ALA A 51 -1.04 -19.45 0.99
CA ALA A 51 -1.22 -18.18 1.69
C ALA A 51 -2.72 -17.84 1.84
N ALA A 52 -3.52 -18.09 0.80
CA ALA A 52 -4.96 -17.86 0.82
C ALA A 52 -5.68 -18.70 1.89
N THR A 53 -5.21 -19.93 2.15
CA THR A 53 -5.87 -20.86 3.08
C THR A 53 -5.25 -20.87 4.48
N LYS A 54 -4.09 -20.24 4.69
CA LYS A 54 -3.33 -20.26 5.97
C LYS A 54 -4.18 -19.85 7.18
N ASN A 55 -5.02 -18.82 7.03
CA ASN A 55 -5.79 -18.24 8.14
C ASN A 55 -7.27 -18.68 8.19
N VAL A 56 -7.80 -19.23 7.10
CA VAL A 56 -9.22 -19.58 6.96
C VAL A 56 -9.48 -21.08 6.82
N GLY A 57 -8.44 -21.86 6.50
CA GLY A 57 -8.54 -23.27 6.17
C GLY A 57 -9.29 -23.53 4.85
N GLY A 58 -9.43 -24.81 4.50
CA GLY A 58 -10.24 -25.23 3.35
C GLY A 58 -9.53 -25.12 1.99
N LYS A 59 -10.34 -25.04 0.92
CA LYS A 59 -9.88 -24.95 -0.47
C LYS A 59 -9.89 -23.50 -0.94
N SER A 60 -9.09 -23.24 -1.97
CA SER A 60 -9.13 -21.99 -2.71
C SER A 60 -9.32 -22.27 -4.19
N LYS A 61 -9.88 -21.29 -4.90
CA LYS A 61 -10.02 -21.31 -6.36
C LYS A 61 -9.08 -20.27 -6.98
N PRO A 62 -8.44 -20.58 -8.12
CA PRO A 62 -7.70 -19.59 -8.87
C PRO A 62 -8.67 -18.60 -9.53
N GLU A 63 -8.29 -17.33 -9.55
CA GLU A 63 -8.93 -16.25 -10.28
C GLU A 63 -7.86 -15.38 -10.92
N GLU A 64 -8.04 -14.99 -12.18
CA GLU A 64 -7.15 -14.03 -12.82
C GLU A 64 -7.59 -12.61 -12.50
N VAL A 65 -6.65 -11.78 -12.07
CA VAL A 65 -6.87 -10.35 -11.85
C VAL A 65 -5.90 -9.51 -12.67
N ILE A 66 -6.40 -8.38 -13.16
CA ILE A 66 -5.56 -7.39 -13.85
C ILE A 66 -4.70 -6.69 -12.82
N THR A 67 -3.42 -6.57 -13.12
CA THR A 67 -2.46 -5.79 -12.33
C THR A 67 -2.21 -4.43 -12.97
N PHE A 68 -1.93 -3.43 -12.15
CA PHE A 68 -1.61 -2.08 -12.61
C PHE A 68 -0.71 -1.31 -11.64
N PRO A 69 0.10 -0.36 -12.12
CA PRO A 69 0.77 0.61 -11.27
C PRO A 69 -0.20 1.68 -10.77
N MET A 70 -0.18 1.96 -9.47
CA MET A 70 -1.05 2.96 -8.84
C MET A 70 -0.81 4.37 -9.37
N ASP A 71 0.42 4.69 -9.77
CA ASP A 71 0.75 5.99 -10.35
C ASP A 71 -0.05 6.33 -11.60
N ASP A 72 -0.38 5.33 -12.45
CA ASP A 72 -1.16 5.56 -13.67
C ASP A 72 -2.59 6.01 -13.34
N HIS A 73 -3.19 5.40 -12.30
CA HIS A 73 -4.51 5.79 -11.82
C HIS A 73 -4.48 7.15 -11.11
N LEU A 74 -3.47 7.42 -10.27
CA LEU A 74 -3.31 8.72 -9.62
C LEU A 74 -3.09 9.84 -10.64
N ALA A 75 -2.31 9.59 -11.69
CA ALA A 75 -2.15 10.53 -12.80
C ALA A 75 -3.47 10.81 -13.53
N ASN A 76 -4.31 9.79 -13.74
CA ASN A 76 -5.64 9.97 -14.31
C ASN A 76 -6.57 10.79 -13.39
N MET A 77 -6.60 10.48 -12.09
CA MET A 77 -7.41 11.22 -11.11
C MET A 77 -6.99 12.68 -10.98
N ARG A 78 -5.68 12.98 -11.03
CA ARG A 78 -5.16 14.35 -11.04
C ARG A 78 -5.60 15.13 -12.28
N ARG A 79 -5.60 14.49 -13.46
CA ARG A 79 -6.10 15.11 -14.71
C ARG A 79 -7.57 15.51 -14.61
N HIS A 80 -8.38 14.72 -13.91
CA HIS A 80 -9.79 15.01 -13.66
C HIS A 80 -10.06 15.89 -12.43
N ARG A 81 -9.01 16.45 -11.81
CA ARG A 81 -9.07 17.30 -10.60
C ARG A 81 -9.74 16.64 -9.39
N SER A 82 -9.86 15.32 -9.37
CA SER A 82 -10.41 14.60 -8.21
C SER A 82 -9.40 14.49 -7.07
N VAL A 83 -8.10 14.62 -7.38
CA VAL A 83 -7.01 14.69 -6.39
C VAL A 83 -6.13 15.90 -6.73
N PRO A 84 -6.01 16.91 -5.84
CA PRO A 84 -5.14 18.04 -6.09
C PRO A 84 -3.67 17.60 -6.13
N ALA A 85 -2.84 18.32 -6.90
CA ALA A 85 -1.39 18.11 -6.92
C ALA A 85 -0.84 18.36 -5.50
N GLY A 86 -0.15 17.36 -4.92
CA GLY A 86 0.29 17.41 -3.51
C GLY A 86 -0.79 17.10 -2.46
N GLY A 87 -1.99 16.67 -2.88
CA GLY A 87 -3.11 16.39 -1.97
C GLY A 87 -3.08 15.03 -1.28
N LEU A 88 -2.22 14.10 -1.71
CA LEU A 88 -2.14 12.78 -1.08
C LEU A 88 -1.27 12.89 0.18
N LYS A 89 -1.90 12.74 1.35
CA LYS A 89 -1.23 12.84 2.66
C LYS A 89 -0.90 11.49 3.27
N GLY A 90 -1.66 10.46 2.91
CA GLY A 90 -1.54 9.13 3.47
C GLY A 90 -1.80 8.03 2.44
N ILE A 91 -1.07 6.93 2.55
CA ILE A 91 -1.32 5.67 1.86
C ILE A 91 -1.32 4.57 2.91
N LYS A 92 -2.34 3.70 2.90
CA LYS A 92 -2.33 2.45 3.66
C LYS A 92 -2.20 1.29 2.68
N ILE A 93 -1.25 0.39 2.92
CA ILE A 93 -1.01 -0.82 2.15
C ILE A 93 -1.18 -2.01 3.10
N ASP A 94 -2.14 -2.87 2.77
CA ASP A 94 -2.53 -4.03 3.58
C ASP A 94 -2.76 -5.19 2.61
N THR A 95 -1.65 -5.70 2.06
CA THR A 95 -1.65 -6.62 0.91
C THR A 95 -0.72 -7.78 1.18
N GLN A 96 -1.20 -8.81 1.87
CA GLN A 96 -0.49 -10.02 2.31
C GLN A 96 0.76 -10.39 1.47
N GLY A 97 1.95 -9.90 1.87
CA GLY A 97 3.25 -10.27 1.33
C GLY A 97 3.67 -9.59 0.00
N HIS A 98 2.85 -8.70 -0.54
CA HIS A 98 3.07 -8.06 -1.85
C HIS A 98 3.23 -6.54 -1.76
N GLU A 99 3.35 -6.01 -0.54
CA GLU A 99 3.44 -4.60 -0.25
C GLU A 99 4.54 -3.93 -1.08
N PHE A 100 5.67 -4.62 -1.28
CA PHE A 100 6.79 -4.09 -2.06
C PHE A 100 6.44 -3.82 -3.53
N TYR A 101 5.66 -4.69 -4.17
CA TYR A 101 5.26 -4.50 -5.56
C TYR A 101 4.25 -3.35 -5.68
N VAL A 102 3.37 -3.19 -4.69
CA VAL A 102 2.47 -2.03 -4.58
C VAL A 102 3.27 -0.74 -4.43
N ILE A 103 4.26 -0.73 -3.53
CA ILE A 103 5.19 0.39 -3.29
C ILE A 103 5.95 0.76 -4.58
N LYS A 104 6.42 -0.23 -5.34
CA LYS A 104 7.05 0.01 -6.66
C LYS A 104 6.09 0.64 -7.67
N GLY A 105 4.82 0.27 -7.64
CA GLY A 105 3.76 0.88 -8.46
C GLY A 105 3.43 2.34 -8.12
N LEU A 106 3.98 2.86 -7.01
CA LEU A 106 3.82 4.23 -6.53
C LEU A 106 5.10 5.07 -6.72
N ASN A 107 6.07 4.61 -7.51
CA ASN A 107 7.40 5.22 -7.66
C ASN A 107 7.38 6.75 -7.89
N HIS A 108 6.61 7.25 -8.84
CA HIS A 108 6.48 8.68 -9.11
C HIS A 108 5.78 9.43 -7.99
N THR A 109 4.75 8.85 -7.38
CA THR A 109 4.07 9.45 -6.23
C THR A 109 4.99 9.56 -5.02
N LEU A 110 5.78 8.53 -4.72
CA LEU A 110 6.76 8.54 -3.63
C LEU A 110 7.88 9.57 -3.90
N ALA A 111 8.37 9.65 -5.15
CA ALA A 111 9.39 10.60 -5.54
C ALA A 111 8.91 12.06 -5.46
N ALA A 112 7.69 12.35 -5.93
CA ALA A 112 7.16 13.71 -6.03
C ALA A 112 6.53 14.22 -4.72
N ALA A 113 6.17 13.34 -3.80
CA ALA A 113 5.57 13.74 -2.53
C ALA A 113 6.58 14.51 -1.66
N GLN A 114 6.16 15.68 -1.16
CA GLN A 114 6.89 16.44 -0.15
C GLN A 114 6.51 16.03 1.27
N GLN A 115 5.23 15.67 1.48
CA GLN A 115 4.70 15.23 2.76
C GLN A 115 3.75 14.07 2.50
N LEU A 116 4.15 12.87 2.90
CA LEU A 116 3.37 11.66 2.72
C LEU A 116 3.71 10.69 3.85
N VAL A 117 2.66 10.06 4.39
CA VAL A 117 2.79 8.92 5.29
C VAL A 117 2.35 7.65 4.56
N VAL A 118 3.13 6.59 4.65
CA VAL A 118 2.78 5.27 4.13
C VAL A 118 2.74 4.28 5.29
N PHE A 119 1.58 3.69 5.54
CA PHE A 119 1.39 2.62 6.51
C PHE A 119 1.45 1.30 5.75
N ALA A 120 2.40 0.43 6.09
CA ALA A 120 2.50 -0.90 5.50
C ALA A 120 2.75 -1.94 6.58
N GLU A 121 2.09 -3.10 6.48
CA GLU A 121 2.39 -4.24 7.34
C GLU A 121 3.82 -4.74 7.02
N ASN A 122 4.62 -4.98 8.06
CA ASN A 122 5.95 -5.56 7.98
C ASN A 122 5.89 -7.04 8.37
N ALA A 123 5.26 -7.83 7.50
CA ALA A 123 5.22 -9.28 7.63
C ALA A 123 6.45 -9.88 6.93
N VAL A 124 7.59 -9.95 7.63
CA VAL A 124 8.87 -10.46 7.10
C VAL A 124 8.70 -11.81 6.39
N GLU A 125 8.06 -12.79 7.06
CA GLU A 125 7.83 -14.12 6.50
C GLU A 125 7.03 -14.09 5.18
N LEU A 126 6.03 -13.21 5.09
CA LEU A 126 5.20 -13.09 3.89
C LEU A 126 5.93 -12.37 2.75
N THR A 127 6.76 -11.38 3.10
CA THR A 127 7.61 -10.64 2.16
C THR A 127 8.64 -11.59 1.53
N GLU A 128 9.30 -12.41 2.35
CA GLU A 128 10.25 -13.42 1.89
C GLU A 128 9.58 -14.51 1.06
N ALA A 129 8.36 -14.95 1.45
CA ALA A 129 7.58 -15.90 0.66
C ALA A 129 7.20 -15.37 -0.73
N ALA A 130 7.11 -14.06 -0.90
CA ALA A 130 6.92 -13.40 -2.20
C ALA A 130 8.23 -13.16 -2.98
N GLY A 131 9.36 -13.68 -2.49
CA GLY A 131 10.67 -13.60 -3.14
C GLY A 131 11.36 -12.25 -2.97
N VAL A 132 10.95 -11.44 -1.99
CA VAL A 132 11.49 -10.11 -1.71
C VAL A 132 12.23 -10.15 -0.38
N LYS A 133 13.44 -9.59 -0.31
CA LYS A 133 14.13 -9.42 0.98
C LYS A 133 13.58 -8.16 1.68
N PRO A 134 13.29 -8.19 3.00
CA PRO A 134 12.84 -7.00 3.73
C PRO A 134 13.76 -5.78 3.54
N SER A 135 15.08 -6.01 3.51
CA SER A 135 16.08 -4.97 3.26
C SER A 135 15.91 -4.23 1.93
N GLU A 136 15.33 -4.87 0.91
CA GLU A 136 15.02 -4.23 -0.38
C GLU A 136 13.90 -3.22 -0.24
N VAL A 137 12.87 -3.53 0.55
CA VAL A 137 11.75 -2.63 0.86
C VAL A 137 12.29 -1.39 1.57
N TYR A 138 13.13 -1.59 2.59
CA TYR A 138 13.66 -0.50 3.40
C TYR A 138 14.61 0.39 2.58
N SER A 139 15.51 -0.22 1.81
CA SER A 139 16.43 0.51 0.93
C SER A 139 15.68 1.32 -0.12
N TYR A 140 14.61 0.75 -0.68
CA TYR A 140 13.78 1.44 -1.66
C TYR A 140 13.07 2.66 -1.06
N MET A 141 12.40 2.49 0.09
CA MET A 141 11.70 3.60 0.76
C MET A 141 12.67 4.72 1.19
N ARG A 142 13.83 4.36 1.75
CA ARG A 142 14.89 5.32 2.09
C ARG A 142 15.47 6.02 0.87
N GLY A 143 15.62 5.30 -0.25
CA GLY A 143 16.03 5.89 -1.54
C GLY A 143 15.05 6.96 -2.04
N HIS A 144 13.78 6.86 -1.62
CA HIS A 144 12.75 7.89 -1.82
C HIS A 144 12.69 8.92 -0.68
N GLY A 145 13.64 8.98 0.24
CA GLY A 145 13.67 9.96 1.33
C GLY A 145 12.66 9.72 2.46
N PHE A 146 12.13 8.49 2.58
CA PHE A 146 11.29 8.13 3.72
C PHE A 146 12.12 7.63 4.89
N ARG A 147 11.63 7.89 6.10
CA ARG A 147 12.10 7.31 7.35
C ARG A 147 11.06 6.34 7.89
N GLY A 148 11.51 5.19 8.39
CA GLY A 148 10.64 4.15 8.94
C GLY A 148 10.51 4.29 10.45
N TYR A 149 9.32 4.05 10.98
CA TYR A 149 9.01 4.07 12.41
C TYR A 149 8.15 2.86 12.77
N CYS A 150 8.41 2.26 13.92
CA CYS A 150 7.56 1.19 14.47
C CYS A 150 6.36 1.74 15.24
N GLU A 151 6.59 2.81 15.99
CA GLU A 151 5.58 3.57 16.72
C GLU A 151 5.86 5.05 16.46
N VAL A 152 4.85 5.77 15.99
CA VAL A 152 4.98 7.19 15.65
C VAL A 152 3.71 7.94 15.99
N ASP A 153 3.89 9.07 16.65
CA ASP A 153 2.89 10.10 16.78
C ASP A 153 2.99 11.00 15.54
N ILE A 154 1.90 11.06 14.78
CA ILE A 154 1.79 11.91 13.59
C ILE A 154 0.93 13.11 13.96
N GLU A 155 1.52 14.29 13.85
CA GLU A 155 0.82 15.55 14.01
C GLU A 155 0.70 16.25 12.66
N VAL A 156 -0.48 16.79 12.39
CA VAL A 156 -0.73 17.67 11.24
C VAL A 156 -0.95 19.07 11.77
N SER A 157 -0.05 19.98 11.43
CA SER A 157 -0.10 21.39 11.83
C SER A 157 -0.14 22.30 10.60
N GLU A 158 -0.41 23.59 10.78
CA GLU A 158 -0.33 24.58 9.72
C GLU A 158 0.83 25.56 10.00
N ARG A 159 1.69 25.79 9.00
CA ARG A 159 2.77 26.79 9.06
C ARG A 159 2.77 27.58 7.75
N ASP A 160 2.71 28.90 7.86
CA ASP A 160 2.66 29.82 6.71
C ASP A 160 1.57 29.49 5.67
N GLY A 161 0.38 29.10 6.14
CA GLY A 161 -0.75 28.72 5.28
C GLY A 161 -0.58 27.37 4.58
N LYS A 162 0.40 26.56 4.99
CA LYS A 162 0.65 25.21 4.46
C LYS A 162 0.53 24.18 5.57
N GLU A 163 -0.17 23.09 5.28
CA GLU A 163 -0.14 21.92 6.15
C GLU A 163 1.28 21.34 6.23
N VAL A 164 1.67 20.92 7.42
CA VAL A 164 2.95 20.27 7.73
C VAL A 164 2.67 19.03 8.56
N ILE A 165 3.09 17.88 8.02
CA ILE A 165 3.11 16.61 8.74
C ILE A 165 4.42 16.51 9.51
N THR A 166 4.32 16.34 10.83
CA THR A 166 5.47 16.02 11.70
C THR A 166 5.28 14.65 12.32
N ALA A 167 6.40 13.95 12.49
CA ALA A 167 6.45 12.62 13.08
C ALA A 167 7.40 12.64 14.27
N SER A 168 6.96 12.11 15.40
CA SER A 168 7.79 11.87 16.57
C SER A 168 7.64 10.42 17.02
N GLY A 169 8.76 9.75 17.23
CA GLY A 169 8.80 8.33 17.59
C GLY A 169 10.21 7.77 17.46
N THR A 170 10.33 6.45 17.64
CA THR A 170 11.61 5.75 17.45
C THR A 170 11.81 5.48 15.96
N GLU A 171 12.75 6.20 15.35
CA GLU A 171 13.14 5.99 13.95
C GLU A 171 13.96 4.71 13.83
N GLU A 172 13.55 3.85 12.91
CA GLU A 172 14.25 2.62 12.56
C GLU A 172 15.26 2.88 11.44
N THR A 173 16.54 2.82 11.81
CA THR A 173 17.66 3.15 10.91
C THR A 173 18.37 1.90 10.37
N GLY A 174 18.11 0.73 10.96
CA GLY A 174 18.68 -0.56 10.56
C GLY A 174 18.07 -1.13 9.27
N ASN A 175 18.72 -2.13 8.66
CA ASN A 175 18.15 -2.88 7.54
C ASN A 175 17.32 -4.09 7.99
N ASP A 176 17.20 -4.28 9.29
CA ASP A 176 16.45 -5.35 9.94
C ASP A 176 15.51 -4.68 10.94
N ILE A 177 14.23 -4.55 10.58
CA ILE A 177 13.20 -3.90 11.40
C ILE A 177 12.28 -4.98 11.93
N GLU A 178 12.21 -5.12 13.26
CA GLU A 178 11.52 -6.23 13.92
C GLU A 178 10.05 -5.94 14.26
N CYS A 179 9.57 -4.71 14.08
CA CYS A 179 8.18 -4.39 14.37
C CYS A 179 7.22 -4.93 13.31
N LYS A 180 6.00 -5.24 13.75
CA LYS A 180 4.96 -5.81 12.91
C LYS A 180 4.43 -4.84 11.87
N ASP A 181 4.33 -3.56 12.20
CA ASP A 181 3.85 -2.50 11.32
C ASP A 181 4.95 -1.46 11.16
N ILE A 182 5.21 -1.03 9.92
CA ILE A 182 6.14 0.08 9.66
C ILE A 182 5.37 1.25 9.08
N ILE A 183 5.61 2.42 9.67
CA ILE A 183 5.06 3.68 9.24
C ILE A 183 6.20 4.47 8.59
N TRP A 184 6.09 4.69 7.30
CA TRP A 184 7.05 5.46 6.52
C TRP A 184 6.62 6.91 6.44
N VAL A 185 7.46 7.83 6.90
CA VAL A 185 7.18 9.27 6.84
C VAL A 185 8.18 9.93 5.90
N LYS A 186 7.67 10.68 4.93
CA LYS A 186 8.47 11.52 4.05
C LYS A 186 8.97 12.72 4.84
N VAL A 187 10.30 12.92 4.86
CA VAL A 187 10.97 14.07 5.46
C VAL A 187 11.64 14.98 4.43
#